data_AF-A0A1F7R291-F1
#
_entry.id   AF-A0A1F7R291-F1
#
_cell.length_a   1.000
_cell.length_b   1.000
_cell.length_c   1.000
_cell.angle_alpha   90.00
_cell.angle_beta   90.00
_cell.angle_gamma   90.00
#
_symmetry.space_group_name_H-M   'P 1'
#
loop_
_entity.id
_entity.type
_entity.pdbx_description
1 polymer ?
#
loop_
_entity_poly.entity_id
_entity_poly.type
_entity_poly.pdbx_seq_one_letter_code
_entity_poly.pdbx_strand_id
1 'polypeptide(L)' 'MAGTKLGGAKAAATNKKKYGKDFYARIGSMGGKNGHTGGFYANRELARMAGAKGGRISRRGKSSK' A
#
# COMPACT_ATOMS: atom_id res chain seq x y z
N MET A 1 4.13 -20.07 17.56
CA MET A 1 3.65 -21.10 16.63
C MET A 1 3.57 -20.48 15.24
N ALA A 2 4.04 -21.17 14.19
CA ALA A 2 3.80 -20.73 12.82
C ALA A 2 2.30 -20.77 12.51
N GLY A 3 1.83 -19.91 11.59
CA GLY A 3 0.42 -19.87 11.19
C GLY A 3 -0.56 -19.22 12.17
N THR A 4 -0.14 -18.84 13.39
CA THR A 4 -1.01 -18.12 14.34
C THR A 4 -0.83 -16.61 14.25
N LYS A 5 -1.85 -15.84 14.67
CA LYS A 5 -1.78 -14.36 14.73
C LYS A 5 -0.58 -13.87 15.54
N LEU A 6 -0.31 -14.49 16.68
CA LEU A 6 0.84 -14.18 17.53
C LEU A 6 2.18 -14.48 16.83
N GLY A 7 2.27 -15.58 16.08
CA GLY A 7 3.44 -15.89 15.27
C GLY A 7 3.68 -14.85 14.17
N GLY A 8 2.62 -14.45 13.47
CA GLY A 8 2.68 -13.41 12.43
C GLY A 8 3.13 -12.05 12.98
N ALA A 9 2.64 -11.65 14.16
CA ALA A 9 3.06 -10.41 14.82
C ALA A 9 4.56 -10.41 15.17
N LYS A 10 5.06 -11.53 15.72
CA LYS A 10 6.50 -11.69 16.01
C LYS A 10 7.35 -11.65 14.74
N ALA A 11 6.92 -12.31 13.66
CA ALA A 11 7.61 -12.28 12.38
C ALA A 11 7.64 -10.86 11.78
N ALA A 12 6.54 -10.13 11.85
CA ALA A 12 6.47 -8.74 11.39
C ALA A 12 7.43 -7.83 12.17
N ALA A 13 7.54 -8.00 13.49
CA ALA A 13 8.49 -7.26 14.32
C ALA A 13 9.95 -7.55 13.92
N THR A 14 10.30 -8.83 13.74
CA THR A 14 11.64 -9.23 13.28
C THR A 14 11.96 -8.66 11.90
N ASN A 15 11.02 -8.73 10.96
CA ASN A 15 11.22 -8.22 9.59
C ASN A 15 11.41 -6.70 9.57
N LYS A 16 10.62 -5.96 10.35
CA LYS A 16 10.79 -4.50 10.49
C LYS A 16 12.13 -4.14 11.12
N LYS A 17 12.60 -4.91 12.12
CA LYS A 17 13.91 -4.71 12.75
C LYS A 17 15.06 -5.01 11.78
N LYS A 18 14.94 -6.08 10.98
CA LYS A 18 16.00 -6.55 10.08
C LYS A 18 16.11 -5.74 8.79
N TYR A 19 14.98 -5.36 8.21
CA TYR A 19 14.93 -4.74 6.86
C TYR A 19 14.43 -3.29 6.88
N GLY A 20 14.17 -2.74 8.06
CA GLY A 20 13.68 -1.38 8.24
C GLY A 20 12.16 -1.26 8.26
N LYS A 21 11.69 -0.10 8.75
CA LYS A 21 10.26 0.24 8.86
C LYS A 21 9.52 0.21 7.52
N ASP A 22 10.24 0.49 6.43
CA ASP A 22 9.70 0.61 5.08
C ASP A 22 9.61 -0.74 4.34
N PHE A 23 10.05 -1.84 4.96
CA PHE A 23 10.12 -3.16 4.32
C PHE A 23 8.82 -3.58 3.63
N TYR A 24 7.69 -3.54 4.36
CA TYR A 24 6.38 -3.92 3.83
C TYR A 24 5.85 -2.94 2.78
N ALA A 25 6.13 -1.64 2.93
CA ALA A 25 5.74 -0.63 1.96
C ALA A 25 6.48 -0.83 0.63
N ARG A 26 7.78 -1.15 0.70
CA ARG A 26 8.63 -1.40 -0.47
C ARG A 26 8.17 -2.63 -1.25
N ILE A 27 7.97 -3.77 -0.58
CA ILE A 27 7.51 -5.00 -1.26
C ILE A 27 6.11 -4.85 -1.85
N GLY A 28 5.20 -4.15 -1.16
CA GLY A 28 3.86 -3.87 -1.67
C GLY A 28 3.89 -2.97 -2.90
N SER A 29 4.75 -1.95 -2.92
CA SER A 29 4.93 -1.09 -4.08
C SER A 29 5.49 -1.86 -5.29
N MET A 30 6.51 -2.71 -5.08
CA MET A 30 7.08 -3.53 -6.16
C MET A 30 6.03 -4.50 -6.74
N GLY A 31 5.28 -5.20 -5.86
CA GLY A 31 4.21 -6.09 -6.29
C GLY A 31 3.08 -5.36 -7.03
N GLY A 32 2.70 -4.18 -6.56
CA GLY A 32 1.68 -3.35 -7.21
C GLY A 32 2.11 -2.83 -8.59
N LYS A 33 3.39 -2.48 -8.77
CA LYS A 33 3.94 -2.08 -10.08
C LYS A 33 3.97 -3.23 -11.09
N ASN A 34 4.24 -4.45 -10.61
CA ASN A 34 4.27 -5.65 -11.44
C ASN A 34 2.85 -6.24 -11.68
N GLY A 35 1.85 -5.76 -10.95
CA GLY A 35 0.47 -6.23 -11.05
C GLY A 35 -0.33 -5.42 -12.07
N HIS A 36 -0.66 -6.04 -13.20
CA HIS A 36 -1.35 -5.37 -14.33
C HIS A 36 -2.79 -5.85 -14.53
N THR A 37 -3.26 -6.81 -13.73
CA THR A 37 -4.48 -7.58 -14.05
C THR A 37 -5.71 -7.18 -13.22
N GLY A 38 -5.58 -6.29 -12.23
CA GLY A 38 -6.69 -5.97 -11.32
C GLY A 38 -6.75 -4.53 -10.80
N GLY A 39 -7.79 -4.24 -10.03
CA GLY A 39 -7.98 -2.99 -9.30
C GLY A 39 -7.98 -1.74 -10.19
N PHE A 40 -7.26 -0.71 -9.74
CA PHE A 40 -7.14 0.57 -10.45
C PHE A 40 -6.34 0.50 -11.75
N TYR A 41 -5.53 -0.55 -11.95
CA TYR A 41 -4.80 -0.74 -13.20
C TYR A 41 -5.74 -1.24 -14.30
N ALA A 42 -6.54 -2.27 -14.01
CA ALA A 42 -7.47 -2.86 -14.98
C ALA A 42 -8.67 -1.95 -15.29
N ASN A 43 -9.05 -1.04 -14.37
CA ASN A 43 -10.18 -0.14 -14.57
C ASN A 43 -9.77 1.33 -14.30
N ARG A 44 -9.49 2.05 -15.38
CA ARG A 44 -9.07 3.47 -15.35
C ARG A 44 -10.17 4.40 -14.84
N GLU A 45 -11.44 4.09 -15.11
CA GLU A 45 -12.57 4.89 -14.63
C GLU A 45 -12.72 4.79 -13.11
N LEU A 46 -12.57 3.58 -12.56
CA LEU A 46 -12.54 3.36 -11.11
C LEU A 46 -11.42 4.16 -10.45
N ALA A 47 -10.22 4.17 -11.04
CA ALA A 47 -9.08 4.95 -10.54
C ALA A 47 -9.37 6.46 -10.54
N ARG A 48 -9.95 6.95 -11.63
CA ARG A 48 -10.34 8.36 -11.79
C ARG A 48 -11.38 8.78 -10.75
N MET A 49 -12.44 8.01 -10.58
CA MET A 49 -13.51 8.29 -9.62
C MET A 49 -12.98 8.30 -8.17
N ALA A 50 -12.18 7.30 -7.80
CA ALA A 50 -11.58 7.23 -6.47
C ALA A 50 -10.62 8.39 -6.19
N GLY A 51 -9.77 8.73 -7.17
CA GLY A 51 -8.84 9.86 -7.07
C GLY A 51 -9.57 11.21 -6.92
N ALA A 52 -10.60 11.44 -7.74
CA ALA A 52 -11.41 12.66 -7.66
C ALA A 52 -12.12 12.81 -6.31
N LYS A 53 -12.72 11.73 -5.80
CA LYS A 53 -13.37 11.73 -4.48
C LYS A 53 -12.37 12.03 -3.37
N GLY A 54 -11.21 11.38 -3.39
CA GLY A 54 -10.15 11.59 -2.40
C GLY A 54 -9.59 13.02 -2.43
N GLY A 55 -9.40 13.58 -3.63
CA GLY A 55 -8.98 14.97 -3.81
C GLY A 55 -10.00 15.96 -3.26
N ARG A 56 -11.29 15.78 -3.56
CA ARG A 56 -12.37 16.66 -3.10
C ARG A 56 -12.54 16.67 -1.58
N ILE A 57 -12.35 15.53 -0.92
CA ILE A 57 -12.49 15.39 0.55
C ILE A 57 -11.19 15.80 1.28
N SER A 58 -10.07 15.91 0.57
CA SER A 58 -8.78 16.20 1.18
C SER A 58 -8.78 17.56 1.86
N ARG A 59 -8.41 17.57 3.15
CA ARG A 59 -8.10 18.79 3.92
C ARG A 59 -6.68 19.30 3.71
N ARG A 60 -5.84 18.53 3.00
CA ARG A 60 -4.49 18.96 2.63
C ARG A 60 -4.59 20.03 1.55
N GLY A 61 -3.85 21.12 1.70
CA GLY A 61 -3.75 22.17 0.70
C GLY A 61 -3.21 21.65 -0.63
N LYS A 62 -3.33 22.46 -1.69
CA LYS A 62 -2.76 22.14 -3.00
C LYS A 62 -1.26 21.91 -2.84
N SER A 63 -0.75 20.79 -3.38
CA SER A 63 0.70 20.58 -3.42
C SER A 63 1.32 21.70 -4.24
N SER A 64 2.26 22.45 -3.65
CA SER A 64 3.19 23.26 -4.44
C SER A 64 3.99 22.31 -5.32
N LYS A 65 4.23 22.73 -6.56
CA LYS A 65 5.27 22.12 -7.39
C LYS A 65 6.62 22.68 -6.97
#